data_AF-A0A533ZMV5-F1
#
_entry.id   AF-A0A533ZMV5-F1
#
_cell.length_a   1.000
_cell.length_b   1.000
_cell.length_c   1.000
_cell.angle_alpha   90.00
_cell.angle_beta   90.00
_cell.angle_gamma   90.00
#
_symmetry.space_group_name_H-M   'P 1'
#
loop_
_entity.id
_entity.type
_entity.pdbx_description
1 polymer ?
#
loop_
_entity_poly.entity_id
_entity_poly.type
_entity_poly.pdbx_seq_one_letter_code
_entity_poly.pdbx_strand_id
1 'polypeptide(L)'
;MQGTRLAGHATPGGTGAYAVRSVNNPASAGLAAHGYGMVGATGLTASRLGFGGYRIDADESEHRDALAKALREGCNLIDTSTNYTDGESERLIGAVLTELVRKGELKREEVIVVSKIGYVQGQNLKAAEAREKAGKPYSEVVKYGEGIWHCLHPEFLADQLDLSLDRLGLAMLDVCLLHNPEYFLSDANHRQLTDLPRLRDQFYKRIMKAFAYFEGQVAAGRLRYYGVSSNTCTAEPSDPEATSLSRMLEAARAGAQSAGCATHHFKVLQCPMNLFESGAMLTPNTGPGEQQTVLDLAQAEGLAVLANRPLNAIPAKGSGMVRLAELPVEPPAVSFEAQRDRIADLEKEYRREFVPYIKNAGQGLPPEDYFRWADELAKVRARVQSIEHWEQIEGQMIAPHLHQVLRALSQHLTGEVGDRWQAWRDRYLPELLTLLKELRREATVKSREKTAAITNLLDPFLPESKRKESLSRKALWVLASTPGVTCVLNGMRTPAYVDDSLGILGWEPLPDVRRIYEAIKKSG
;
A
#
# COMPACT_ATOMS: atom_id res chain seq x y z
N MET A 1 17.22 8.62 20.12
CA MET A 1 18.18 9.70 19.85
C MET A 1 17.49 10.70 18.92
N GLN A 2 17.36 11.97 19.31
CA GLN A 2 16.90 13.03 18.40
C GLN A 2 17.99 13.28 17.36
N GLY A 3 17.95 12.56 16.25
CA GLY A 3 18.74 12.92 15.08
C GLY A 3 18.25 14.26 14.55
N THR A 4 19.17 15.14 14.13
CA THR A 4 18.83 16.39 13.47
C THR A 4 17.95 16.10 12.25
N ARG A 5 16.71 16.60 12.24
CA ARG A 5 15.80 16.46 11.09
C ARG A 5 16.47 17.01 9.83
N LEU A 6 16.34 16.33 8.70
CA LEU A 6 16.78 16.83 7.40
C LEU A 6 16.00 18.10 7.07
N ALA A 7 16.74 19.19 6.88
CA ALA A 7 16.19 20.46 6.42
C ALA A 7 15.89 20.42 4.92
N GLY A 8 15.01 21.31 4.47
CA GLY A 8 14.63 21.43 3.06
C GLY A 8 13.40 20.62 2.67
N HIS A 9 13.04 20.74 1.40
CA HIS A 9 11.87 20.13 0.75
C HIS A 9 12.14 20.02 -0.75
N ALA A 10 11.37 19.20 -1.46
CA ALA A 10 11.43 19.08 -2.92
C ALA A 10 11.25 20.44 -3.59
N THR A 11 12.14 20.80 -4.52
CA THR A 11 12.02 22.06 -5.27
C THR A 11 11.94 21.81 -6.77
N PRO A 12 11.37 22.74 -7.57
CA PRO A 12 11.38 22.62 -9.03
C PRO A 12 12.80 22.43 -9.59
N GLY A 13 13.77 23.20 -9.07
CA GLY A 13 15.18 23.08 -9.49
C GLY A 13 15.81 21.75 -9.10
N GLY A 14 15.61 21.29 -7.86
CA GLY A 14 16.16 20.01 -7.38
C GLY A 14 15.57 18.81 -8.12
N THR A 15 14.24 18.72 -8.17
CA THR A 15 13.55 17.62 -8.86
C THR A 15 13.82 17.60 -10.37
N GLY A 16 13.92 18.76 -11.02
CA GLY A 16 14.33 18.87 -12.41
C GLY A 16 15.79 18.43 -12.64
N ALA A 17 16.71 18.84 -11.77
CA ALA A 17 18.12 18.42 -11.84
C ALA A 17 18.28 16.90 -11.64
N TYR A 18 17.49 16.31 -10.74
CA TYR A 18 17.42 14.86 -10.57
C TYR A 18 16.98 14.14 -11.84
N ALA A 19 15.90 14.61 -12.47
CA ALA A 19 15.38 14.03 -13.71
C ALA A 19 16.42 14.11 -14.84
N VAL A 20 17.05 15.28 -15.01
CA VAL A 20 18.12 15.48 -16.02
C VAL A 20 19.32 14.56 -15.76
N ARG A 21 19.76 14.42 -14.50
CA ARG A 21 20.85 13.50 -14.14
C ARG A 21 20.49 12.05 -14.46
N SER A 22 19.26 11.65 -14.16
CA SER A 22 18.80 10.27 -14.34
C SER A 22 18.65 9.90 -15.82
N VAL A 23 18.10 10.80 -16.65
CA VAL A 23 17.98 10.61 -18.10
C VAL A 23 19.36 10.50 -18.77
N ASN A 24 20.35 11.24 -18.28
CA ASN A 24 21.72 11.22 -18.82
C ASN A 24 22.62 10.14 -18.19
N ASN A 25 22.11 9.30 -17.29
CA ASN A 25 22.91 8.26 -16.65
C ASN A 25 23.23 7.11 -17.63
N PRO A 26 24.51 6.84 -17.96
CA PRO A 26 24.88 5.76 -18.88
C PRO A 26 24.52 4.36 -18.36
N ALA A 27 24.50 4.17 -17.03
CA ALA A 27 24.05 2.93 -16.41
C ALA A 27 22.53 2.72 -16.50
N SER A 28 21.80 3.79 -16.79
CA SER A 28 20.35 3.81 -17.04
C SER A 28 20.04 4.12 -18.51
N ALA A 29 21.00 3.89 -19.42
CA ALA A 29 20.86 4.11 -20.86
C ALA A 29 19.62 3.38 -21.38
N GLY A 30 18.52 4.12 -21.50
CA GLY A 30 17.20 3.56 -21.67
C GLY A 30 16.10 4.39 -21.02
N LEU A 31 16.36 5.16 -19.96
CA LEU A 31 15.43 6.14 -19.39
C LEU A 31 15.18 7.26 -20.42
N ALA A 32 14.24 7.02 -21.34
CA ALA A 32 13.78 7.99 -22.30
C ALA A 32 13.26 9.25 -21.58
N ALA A 33 13.25 10.39 -22.29
CA ALA A 33 12.66 11.65 -21.85
C ALA A 33 11.19 11.53 -21.35
N HIS A 34 10.56 10.38 -21.56
CA HIS A 34 9.20 10.04 -21.19
C HIS A 34 9.03 9.47 -19.77
N GLY A 35 10.13 9.13 -19.08
CA GLY A 35 10.09 8.55 -17.73
C GLY A 35 9.73 9.53 -16.62
N TYR A 36 9.70 10.84 -16.93
CA TYR A 36 9.43 11.91 -15.98
C TYR A 36 8.31 12.83 -16.47
N GLY A 37 7.59 13.44 -15.54
CA GLY A 37 6.53 14.40 -15.82
C GLY A 37 6.35 15.42 -14.71
N MET A 38 5.60 16.48 -15.00
CA MET A 38 5.25 17.49 -14.00
C MET A 38 4.25 16.94 -12.98
N VAL A 39 4.43 17.30 -11.71
CA VAL A 39 3.49 16.98 -10.64
C VAL A 39 2.40 18.04 -10.59
N GLY A 40 1.37 17.87 -11.42
CA GLY A 40 0.30 18.85 -11.60
C GLY A 40 0.87 20.25 -11.86
N ALA A 41 0.31 21.27 -11.19
CA ALA A 41 0.75 22.66 -11.25
C ALA A 41 1.78 23.05 -10.17
N THR A 42 2.43 22.08 -9.50
CA THR A 42 3.39 22.38 -8.41
C THR A 42 4.75 22.88 -8.92
N GLY A 43 5.05 22.65 -10.21
CA GLY A 43 6.38 22.89 -10.78
C GLY A 43 7.43 21.82 -10.46
N LEU A 44 7.09 20.83 -9.61
CA LEU A 44 7.96 19.69 -9.34
C LEU A 44 7.95 18.70 -10.51
N THR A 45 9.05 17.98 -10.70
CA THR A 45 9.18 16.91 -11.69
C THR A 45 9.34 15.56 -11.00
N ALA A 46 8.48 14.60 -11.33
CA ALA A 46 8.52 13.25 -10.75
C ALA A 46 8.72 12.19 -11.83
N SER A 47 9.34 11.08 -11.45
CA SER A 47 9.29 9.84 -12.21
C SER A 47 7.85 9.33 -12.33
N ARG A 48 7.48 8.76 -13.48
CA ARG A 48 6.14 8.18 -13.70
C ARG A 48 5.87 6.94 -12.85
N LEU A 49 6.90 6.39 -12.23
CA LEU A 49 6.81 5.40 -11.17
C LEU A 49 7.33 5.95 -9.84
N GLY A 50 6.58 5.70 -8.78
CA GLY A 50 6.90 6.08 -7.42
C GLY A 50 7.07 4.86 -6.53
N PHE A 51 7.85 5.00 -5.48
CA PHE A 51 8.08 3.95 -4.49
C PHE A 51 6.95 3.94 -3.46
N GLY A 52 6.15 2.87 -3.43
CA GLY A 52 5.05 2.69 -2.49
C GLY A 52 5.47 1.96 -1.21
N GLY A 53 5.33 2.62 -0.06
CA GLY A 53 5.83 2.16 1.24
C GLY A 53 4.86 1.30 2.07
N TYR A 54 3.77 0.75 1.50
CA TYR A 54 2.73 0.06 2.28
C TYR A 54 3.22 -1.15 3.09
N ARG A 55 4.18 -1.91 2.54
CA ARG A 55 4.66 -3.19 3.12
C ARG A 55 6.17 -3.22 3.33
N ILE A 56 6.78 -2.06 3.54
CA ILE A 56 8.20 -1.95 3.93
C ILE A 56 8.30 -1.76 5.43
N ASP A 57 9.41 -2.19 5.99
CA ASP A 57 9.66 -2.25 7.42
C ASP A 57 11.15 -1.96 7.67
N ALA A 58 11.45 -1.18 8.71
CA ALA A 58 12.79 -0.72 9.04
C ALA A 58 13.73 -1.87 9.45
N ASP A 59 13.18 -2.97 9.94
CA ASP A 59 13.97 -4.14 10.37
C ASP A 59 14.39 -5.06 9.20
N GLU A 60 13.86 -4.82 8.00
CA GLU A 60 14.12 -5.64 6.81
C GLU A 60 15.17 -4.98 5.90
N SER A 61 16.39 -5.52 5.89
CA SER A 61 17.50 -4.95 5.11
C SER A 61 17.24 -4.90 3.61
N GLU A 62 16.52 -5.89 3.08
CA GLU A 62 16.17 -5.93 1.65
C GLU A 62 15.24 -4.77 1.24
N HIS A 63 14.30 -4.37 2.12
CA HIS A 63 13.44 -3.21 1.90
C HIS A 63 14.26 -1.91 1.81
N ARG A 64 15.28 -1.79 2.68
CA ARG A 64 16.20 -0.65 2.69
C ARG A 64 17.00 -0.59 1.39
N ASP A 65 17.54 -1.72 0.95
CA ASP A 65 18.33 -1.81 -0.28
C ASP A 65 17.48 -1.54 -1.53
N ALA A 66 16.22 -1.99 -1.53
CA ALA A 66 15.27 -1.69 -2.60
C ALA A 66 14.97 -0.19 -2.71
N LEU A 67 14.69 0.49 -1.60
CA LEU A 67 14.45 1.94 -1.61
C LEU A 67 15.70 2.71 -2.06
N ALA A 68 16.87 2.35 -1.53
CA ALA A 68 18.12 3.00 -1.91
C ALA A 68 18.44 2.80 -3.40
N LYS A 69 18.20 1.61 -3.95
CA LYS A 69 18.34 1.33 -5.38
C LYS A 69 17.36 2.16 -6.21
N ALA A 70 16.08 2.20 -5.83
CA ALA A 70 15.07 2.98 -6.56
C ALA A 70 15.45 4.47 -6.66
N LEU A 71 15.94 5.06 -5.56
CA LEU A 71 16.40 6.46 -5.53
C LEU A 71 17.68 6.71 -6.33
N ARG A 72 18.52 5.69 -6.55
CA ARG A 72 19.70 5.80 -7.42
C ARG A 72 19.35 5.65 -8.90
N GLU A 73 18.29 4.90 -9.19
CA GLU A 73 17.91 4.48 -10.55
C GLU A 73 16.75 5.26 -11.14
N GLY A 74 16.43 6.42 -10.56
CA GLY A 74 15.51 7.37 -11.19
C GLY A 74 14.10 7.39 -10.61
N CYS A 75 13.87 6.83 -9.42
CA CYS A 75 12.60 7.00 -8.70
C CYS A 75 12.73 8.11 -7.64
N ASN A 76 12.08 9.27 -7.85
CA ASN A 76 12.16 10.40 -6.92
C ASN A 76 10.85 10.77 -6.22
N LEU A 77 9.81 9.95 -6.33
CA LEU A 77 8.58 10.09 -5.56
C LEU A 77 8.41 8.88 -4.64
N ILE A 78 8.29 9.15 -3.35
CA ILE A 78 8.09 8.13 -2.31
C ILE A 78 6.74 8.39 -1.64
N ASP A 79 5.93 7.35 -1.53
CA ASP A 79 4.63 7.38 -0.85
C ASP A 79 4.65 6.48 0.39
N THR A 80 4.21 7.01 1.53
CA THR A 80 4.10 6.27 2.79
C THR A 80 2.88 6.73 3.58
N SER A 81 2.69 6.26 4.82
CA SER A 81 1.64 6.69 5.73
C SER A 81 1.96 6.27 7.17
N THR A 82 1.37 6.97 8.14
CA THR A 82 1.58 6.72 9.57
C THR A 82 1.13 5.34 10.04
N ASN A 83 0.19 4.69 9.35
CA ASN A 83 -0.30 3.36 9.73
C ASN A 83 0.43 2.21 9.02
N TYR A 84 1.32 2.49 8.07
CA TYR A 84 2.08 1.45 7.37
C TYR A 84 3.11 0.87 8.34
N THR A 85 3.00 -0.43 8.63
CA THR A 85 3.87 -1.15 9.58
C THR A 85 4.01 -0.42 10.93
N ASP A 86 2.92 0.16 11.45
CA ASP A 86 2.90 0.96 12.71
C ASP A 86 3.91 2.13 12.72
N GLY A 87 4.23 2.66 11.53
CA GLY A 87 5.15 3.78 11.31
C GLY A 87 6.56 3.37 10.88
N GLU A 88 6.89 2.08 10.82
CA GLU A 88 8.23 1.62 10.45
C GLU A 88 8.59 1.93 8.99
N SER A 89 7.61 2.00 8.09
CA SER A 89 7.79 2.50 6.73
C SER A 89 8.36 3.93 6.69
N GLU A 90 7.81 4.83 7.51
CA GLU A 90 8.31 6.21 7.61
C GLU A 90 9.73 6.26 8.17
N ARG A 91 10.06 5.41 9.15
CA ARG A 91 11.40 5.32 9.72
C ARG A 91 12.43 4.82 8.72
N LEU A 92 12.11 3.77 7.97
CA LEU A 92 12.97 3.24 6.91
C LEU A 92 13.27 4.33 5.87
N ILE A 93 12.23 5.02 5.39
CA ILE A 93 12.37 6.09 4.40
C ILE A 93 13.26 7.21 4.94
N GLY A 94 13.01 7.67 6.18
CA GLY A 94 13.81 8.70 6.82
C GLY A 94 15.29 8.31 6.98
N ALA A 95 15.56 7.06 7.36
CA ALA A 95 16.91 6.54 7.50
C ALA A 95 17.65 6.49 6.15
N VAL A 96 17.02 5.97 5.10
CA VAL A 96 17.61 5.89 3.75
C VAL A 96 17.87 7.29 3.18
N LEU A 97 16.91 8.21 3.28
CA LEU A 97 17.11 9.59 2.81
C LEU A 97 18.27 10.26 3.54
N THR A 98 18.33 10.12 4.87
CA THR A 98 19.42 10.70 5.68
C THR A 98 20.77 10.15 5.27
N GLU A 99 20.86 8.85 5.04
CA GLU A 99 22.09 8.21 4.60
C GLU A 99 22.53 8.70 3.22
N LEU A 100 21.65 8.68 2.21
CA LEU A 100 21.99 9.07 0.85
C LEU A 100 22.38 10.56 0.76
N VAL A 101 21.69 11.41 1.54
CA VAL A 101 22.04 12.84 1.65
C VAL A 101 23.40 13.03 2.31
N ARG A 102 23.71 12.32 3.41
CA ARG A 102 25.02 12.39 4.07
C ARG A 102 26.16 11.89 3.18
N LYS A 103 25.89 10.89 2.34
CA LYS A 103 26.86 10.37 1.35
C LYS A 103 27.03 11.29 0.13
N GLY A 104 26.19 12.32 -0.02
CA GLY A 104 26.20 13.21 -1.18
C GLY A 104 25.68 12.55 -2.47
N GLU A 105 25.04 11.38 -2.36
CA GLU A 105 24.45 10.66 -3.50
C GLU A 105 23.09 11.27 -3.92
N LEU A 106 22.46 12.01 -3.02
CA LEU A 106 21.13 12.60 -3.19
C LEU A 106 21.07 13.93 -2.44
N LYS A 107 20.22 14.86 -2.88
CA LYS A 107 19.85 16.04 -2.07
C LYS A 107 18.38 15.99 -1.67
N ARG A 108 18.03 16.57 -0.51
CA ARG A 108 16.64 16.54 -0.01
C ARG A 108 15.67 17.19 -1.01
N GLU A 109 16.11 18.23 -1.70
CA GLU A 109 15.36 18.97 -2.71
C GLU A 109 15.07 18.20 -4.01
N GLU A 110 15.67 17.02 -4.18
CA GLU A 110 15.52 16.17 -5.37
C GLU A 110 14.36 15.16 -5.25
N VAL A 111 13.90 14.89 -4.03
CA VAL A 111 12.94 13.81 -3.74
C VAL A 111 11.65 14.36 -3.15
N ILE A 112 10.54 13.84 -3.66
CA ILE A 112 9.18 14.18 -3.24
C ILE A 112 8.71 13.10 -2.27
N VAL A 113 8.45 13.48 -1.03
CA VAL A 113 7.95 12.59 0.03
C VAL A 113 6.48 12.89 0.29
N VAL A 114 5.64 11.89 0.03
CA VAL A 114 4.20 11.90 0.30
C VAL A 114 3.95 11.03 1.54
N SER A 115 3.34 11.59 2.58
CA SER A 115 2.79 10.81 3.69
C SER A 115 1.29 11.07 3.84
N LYS A 116 0.62 10.28 4.67
CA LYS A 116 -0.82 10.35 4.88
C LYS A 116 -1.18 10.14 6.34
N ILE A 117 -2.17 10.89 6.79
CA ILE A 117 -2.67 10.89 8.17
C ILE A 117 -4.19 10.73 8.17
N GLY A 118 -4.74 10.16 9.24
CA GLY A 118 -6.20 10.00 9.43
C GLY A 118 -6.61 8.66 10.06
N TYR A 119 -5.81 7.62 9.86
CA TYR A 119 -6.01 6.33 10.53
C TYR A 119 -5.63 6.38 12.01
N VAL A 120 -6.48 5.76 12.84
CA VAL A 120 -6.25 5.55 14.27
C VAL A 120 -6.13 4.04 14.48
N GLN A 121 -4.92 3.52 14.31
CA GLN A 121 -4.56 2.10 14.39
C GLN A 121 -3.24 1.93 15.16
N GLY A 122 -2.88 0.71 15.55
CA GLY A 122 -1.58 0.44 16.18
C GLY A 122 -1.32 1.30 17.43
N GLN A 123 -0.15 1.94 17.53
CA GLN A 123 0.12 2.86 18.65
C GLN A 123 -0.83 4.06 18.70
N ASN A 124 -1.30 4.56 17.56
CA ASN A 124 -2.24 5.68 17.52
C ASN A 124 -3.58 5.30 18.17
N LEU A 125 -4.04 4.05 17.99
CA LEU A 125 -5.25 3.56 18.64
C LEU A 125 -5.06 3.48 20.16
N LYS A 126 -3.94 2.92 20.63
CA LYS A 126 -3.63 2.87 22.07
C LYS A 126 -3.61 4.26 22.70
N ALA A 127 -3.01 5.23 22.01
CA ALA A 127 -2.96 6.63 22.46
C ALA A 127 -4.37 7.26 22.50
N ALA A 128 -5.17 7.05 21.45
CA ALA A 128 -6.55 7.54 21.40
C ALA A 128 -7.42 6.95 22.52
N GLU A 129 -7.35 5.63 22.74
CA GLU A 129 -8.05 4.94 23.84
C GLU A 129 -7.62 5.44 25.21
N ALA A 130 -6.32 5.69 25.42
CA ALA A 130 -5.82 6.26 26.66
C ALA A 130 -6.38 7.68 26.89
N ARG A 131 -6.48 8.50 25.84
CA ARG A 131 -7.12 9.82 25.90
C ARG A 131 -8.62 9.75 26.20
N GLU A 132 -9.35 8.79 25.61
CA GLU A 132 -10.76 8.57 25.94
C GLU A 132 -10.92 8.18 27.41
N LYS A 133 -10.11 7.24 27.91
CA LYS A 133 -10.11 6.80 29.32
C LYS A 133 -9.79 7.94 30.28
N ALA A 134 -8.94 8.88 29.86
CA ALA A 134 -8.60 10.08 30.61
C ALA A 134 -9.64 11.22 30.49
N GLY A 135 -10.77 10.99 29.81
CA GLY A 135 -11.84 11.99 29.66
C GLY A 135 -11.53 13.11 28.67
N LYS A 136 -10.53 12.93 27.79
CA LYS A 136 -10.12 13.92 26.77
C LYS A 136 -10.09 13.31 25.36
N PRO A 137 -11.21 12.71 24.89
CA PRO A 137 -11.27 12.08 23.58
C PRO A 137 -11.03 13.11 22.47
N TYR A 138 -10.46 12.67 21.34
CA TYR A 138 -10.49 13.51 20.13
C TYR A 138 -11.95 13.67 19.67
N SER A 139 -12.27 14.86 19.15
CA SER A 139 -13.59 15.11 18.57
C SER A 139 -13.76 14.40 17.23
N GLU A 140 -15.01 14.10 16.85
CA GLU A 140 -15.37 13.54 15.55
C GLU A 140 -14.62 12.24 15.16
N VAL A 141 -14.27 11.37 16.13
CA VAL A 141 -13.69 10.05 15.84
C VAL A 141 -14.76 9.13 15.25
N VAL A 142 -14.43 8.44 14.16
CA VAL A 142 -15.24 7.39 13.54
C VAL A 142 -14.69 6.03 13.95
N LYS A 143 -15.52 5.19 14.57
CA LYS A 143 -15.14 3.84 15.05
C LYS A 143 -15.77 2.79 14.14
N TYR A 144 -15.19 2.62 12.95
CA TYR A 144 -15.75 1.76 11.90
C TYR A 144 -15.78 0.27 12.28
N GLY A 145 -14.80 -0.21 13.04
CA GLY A 145 -14.76 -1.58 13.52
C GLY A 145 -13.75 -1.79 14.65
N GLU A 146 -13.66 -3.02 15.15
CA GLU A 146 -12.68 -3.40 16.16
C GLU A 146 -11.26 -3.15 15.62
N GLY A 147 -10.48 -2.34 16.35
CA GLY A 147 -9.12 -1.97 15.94
C GLY A 147 -9.02 -0.98 14.76
N ILE A 148 -10.14 -0.51 14.20
CA ILE A 148 -10.17 0.36 13.01
C ILE A 148 -10.95 1.62 13.31
N TRP A 149 -10.24 2.66 13.76
CA TRP A 149 -10.77 3.99 13.98
C TRP A 149 -10.20 4.99 12.94
N HIS A 150 -10.90 6.11 12.76
CA HIS A 150 -10.52 7.16 11.81
C HIS A 150 -10.87 8.55 12.37
N CYS A 151 -10.01 9.54 12.12
CA CYS A 151 -10.24 10.91 12.59
C CYS A 151 -9.61 11.94 11.66
N LEU A 152 -10.39 12.98 11.32
CA LEU A 152 -9.95 14.14 10.55
C LEU A 152 -9.95 15.44 11.36
N HIS A 153 -10.19 15.35 12.66
CA HIS A 153 -10.24 16.54 13.50
C HIS A 153 -8.84 17.19 13.57
N PRO A 154 -8.71 18.53 13.42
CA PRO A 154 -7.42 19.22 13.42
C PRO A 154 -6.49 18.87 14.58
N GLU A 155 -7.04 18.66 15.78
CA GLU A 155 -6.25 18.25 16.95
C GLU A 155 -5.55 16.90 16.75
N PHE A 156 -6.24 15.91 16.18
CA PHE A 156 -5.63 14.62 15.88
C PHE A 156 -4.64 14.73 14.72
N LEU A 157 -4.96 15.52 13.68
CA LEU A 157 -4.08 15.73 12.53
C LEU A 157 -2.77 16.45 12.93
N ALA A 158 -2.81 17.32 13.95
CA ALA A 158 -1.64 17.93 14.55
C ALA A 158 -0.68 16.90 15.14
N ASP A 159 -1.19 16.05 16.04
CA ASP A 159 -0.42 14.97 16.64
C ASP A 159 0.17 14.04 15.57
N GLN A 160 -0.61 13.68 14.54
CA GLN A 160 -0.14 12.80 13.48
C GLN A 160 0.95 13.42 12.59
N LEU A 161 0.85 14.71 12.27
CA LEU A 161 1.86 15.39 11.47
C LEU A 161 3.18 15.54 12.24
N ASP A 162 3.12 15.85 13.54
CA ASP A 162 4.30 15.90 14.42
C ASP A 162 5.03 14.55 14.42
N LEU A 163 4.29 13.47 14.68
CA LEU A 163 4.85 12.12 14.74
C LEU A 163 5.38 11.63 13.38
N SER A 164 4.72 11.99 12.28
CA SER A 164 5.16 11.66 10.92
C SER A 164 6.50 12.34 10.59
N LEU A 165 6.64 13.64 10.85
CA LEU A 165 7.89 14.38 10.66
C LEU A 165 9.02 13.81 11.52
N ASP A 166 8.73 13.38 12.75
CA ASP A 166 9.70 12.73 13.63
C ASP A 166 10.16 11.37 13.10
N ARG A 167 9.23 10.50 12.66
CA ARG A 167 9.59 9.19 12.10
C ARG A 167 10.38 9.31 10.81
N LEU A 168 9.95 10.20 9.91
CA LEU A 168 10.66 10.49 8.67
C LEU A 168 11.98 11.25 8.89
N GLY A 169 12.18 11.86 10.06
CA GLY A 169 13.31 12.72 10.33
C GLY A 169 13.37 13.93 9.39
N LEU A 170 12.23 14.51 9.01
CA LEU A 170 12.14 15.64 8.08
C LEU A 170 11.67 16.91 8.79
N ALA A 171 12.24 18.06 8.43
CA ALA A 171 11.75 19.35 8.93
C ALA A 171 10.40 19.75 8.31
N MET A 172 10.18 19.32 7.05
CA MET A 172 9.01 19.65 6.25
C MET A 172 8.62 18.47 5.36
N LEU A 173 7.33 18.21 5.26
CA LEU A 173 6.76 17.22 4.35
C LEU A 173 6.38 17.87 3.01
N ASP A 174 6.65 17.20 1.89
CA ASP A 174 6.31 17.77 0.56
C ASP A 174 4.81 17.66 0.30
N VAL A 175 4.20 16.52 0.63
CA VAL A 175 2.77 16.29 0.46
C VAL A 175 2.20 15.51 1.65
N CYS A 176 1.12 16.02 2.24
CA CYS A 176 0.34 15.30 3.25
C CYS A 176 -1.07 15.00 2.72
N LEU A 177 -1.46 13.73 2.67
CA LEU A 177 -2.81 13.34 2.24
C LEU A 177 -3.69 13.03 3.46
N LEU A 178 -4.96 13.41 3.40
CA LEU A 178 -5.99 12.80 4.25
C LEU A 178 -6.18 11.35 3.78
N HIS A 179 -5.94 10.39 4.67
CA HIS A 179 -5.97 8.98 4.32
C HIS A 179 -7.38 8.42 4.48
N ASN A 180 -7.97 8.01 3.35
CA ASN A 180 -9.27 7.35 3.22
C ASN A 180 -10.37 8.03 4.05
N PRO A 181 -10.65 9.34 3.84
CA PRO A 181 -11.65 10.05 4.62
C PRO A 181 -13.04 9.38 4.56
N GLU A 182 -13.33 8.63 3.49
CA GLU A 182 -14.59 7.94 3.23
C GLU A 182 -15.05 6.99 4.34
N TYR A 183 -14.19 6.59 5.31
CA TYR A 183 -14.62 5.79 6.47
C TYR A 183 -15.82 6.39 7.23
N PHE A 184 -16.00 7.72 7.18
CA PHE A 184 -17.22 8.34 7.69
C PHE A 184 -18.48 7.90 6.94
N LEU A 185 -18.42 7.87 5.61
CA LEU A 185 -19.52 7.40 4.76
C LEU A 185 -19.67 5.88 4.87
N SER A 186 -18.56 5.12 4.95
CA SER A 186 -18.58 3.68 5.18
C SER A 186 -19.22 3.31 6.50
N ASP A 187 -18.93 4.02 7.60
CA ASP A 187 -19.59 3.85 8.90
C ASP A 187 -21.09 4.18 8.81
N ALA A 188 -21.44 5.29 8.16
CA ALA A 188 -22.83 5.67 7.95
C ALA A 188 -23.60 4.61 7.16
N ASN A 189 -23.00 4.07 6.10
CA ASN A 189 -23.57 2.99 5.29
C ASN A 189 -23.69 1.68 6.10
N HIS A 190 -22.65 1.31 6.87
CA HIS A 190 -22.67 0.15 7.76
C HIS A 190 -23.79 0.23 8.80
N ARG A 191 -24.04 1.44 9.31
CA ARG A 191 -25.14 1.76 10.24
C ARG A 191 -26.49 2.02 9.54
N GLN A 192 -26.55 1.82 8.23
CA GLN A 192 -27.75 1.95 7.39
C GLN A 192 -28.41 3.33 7.49
N LEU A 193 -27.62 4.39 7.61
CA LEU A 193 -28.11 5.77 7.58
C LEU A 193 -28.47 6.16 6.14
N THR A 194 -29.66 6.76 5.94
CA THR A 194 -30.26 6.92 4.61
C THR A 194 -30.25 8.35 4.05
N ASP A 195 -29.96 9.37 4.86
CA ASP A 195 -29.93 10.79 4.43
C ASP A 195 -28.57 11.14 3.78
N LEU A 196 -28.35 10.62 2.57
CA LEU A 196 -27.10 10.78 1.84
C LEU A 196 -26.69 12.25 1.59
N PRO A 197 -27.59 13.18 1.20
CA PRO A 197 -27.21 14.58 1.01
C PRO A 197 -26.61 15.19 2.27
N ARG A 198 -27.28 15.02 3.42
CA ARG A 198 -26.81 15.54 4.70
C ARG A 198 -25.53 14.86 5.18
N LEU A 199 -25.38 13.56 4.95
CA LEU A 199 -24.15 12.83 5.29
C LEU A 199 -22.97 13.34 4.46
N ARG A 200 -23.15 13.54 3.16
CA ARG A 200 -22.12 14.11 2.28
C ARG A 200 -21.76 15.53 2.70
N ASP A 201 -22.72 16.36 3.07
CA ASP A 201 -22.43 17.72 3.56
C ASP A 201 -21.60 17.72 4.85
N GLN A 202 -21.92 16.83 5.79
CA GLN A 202 -21.10 16.64 7.00
C GLN A 202 -19.69 16.15 6.66
N PHE A 203 -19.58 15.19 5.75
CA PHE A 203 -18.31 14.66 5.29
C PHE A 203 -17.39 15.75 4.71
N TYR A 204 -17.88 16.54 3.74
CA TYR A 204 -17.07 17.60 3.14
C TYR A 204 -16.81 18.77 4.09
N LYS A 205 -17.69 19.02 5.08
CA LYS A 205 -17.40 19.98 6.15
C LYS A 205 -16.23 19.54 7.03
N ARG A 206 -16.09 18.24 7.31
CA ARG A 206 -14.93 17.68 8.04
C ARG A 206 -13.65 17.82 7.21
N ILE A 207 -13.71 17.53 5.91
CA ILE A 207 -12.59 17.74 4.98
C ILE A 207 -12.18 19.22 4.94
N MET A 208 -13.13 20.15 4.85
CA MET A 208 -12.85 21.59 4.82
C MET A 208 -12.10 22.05 6.08
N LYS A 209 -12.50 21.60 7.28
CA LYS A 209 -11.78 21.90 8.53
C LYS A 209 -10.35 21.33 8.51
N ALA A 210 -10.17 20.11 8.02
CA ALA A 210 -8.86 19.48 7.90
C ALA A 210 -7.95 20.24 6.92
N PHE A 211 -8.51 20.73 5.80
CA PHE A 211 -7.78 21.56 4.85
C PHE A 211 -7.41 22.93 5.44
N ALA A 212 -8.31 23.58 6.18
CA ALA A 212 -7.97 24.83 6.89
C ALA A 212 -6.78 24.64 7.86
N TYR A 213 -6.74 23.49 8.56
CA TYR A 213 -5.58 23.12 9.36
C TYR A 213 -4.30 22.96 8.52
N PHE A 214 -4.37 22.27 7.38
CA PHE A 214 -3.22 22.12 6.49
C PHE A 214 -2.71 23.43 5.91
N GLU A 215 -3.60 24.37 5.58
CA GLU A 215 -3.18 25.71 5.15
C GLU A 215 -2.36 26.42 6.23
N GLY A 216 -2.74 26.28 7.50
CA GLY A 216 -1.94 26.73 8.64
C GLY A 216 -0.56 26.06 8.71
N GLN A 217 -0.46 24.77 8.39
CA GLN A 217 0.83 24.06 8.35
C GLN A 217 1.71 24.45 7.16
N VAL A 218 1.10 24.83 6.04
CA VAL A 218 1.81 25.41 4.90
C VAL A 218 2.40 26.77 5.27
N ALA A 219 1.59 27.65 5.88
CA ALA A 219 2.06 28.94 6.38
C ALA A 219 3.17 28.80 7.43
N ALA A 220 3.09 27.77 8.28
CA ALA A 220 4.12 27.46 9.28
C ALA A 220 5.41 26.83 8.70
N GLY A 221 5.47 26.56 7.39
CA GLY A 221 6.65 25.96 6.75
C GLY A 221 6.88 24.51 7.16
N ARG A 222 5.83 23.77 7.53
CA ARG A 222 5.90 22.35 7.89
C ARG A 222 5.39 21.43 6.80
N LEU A 223 4.64 21.97 5.85
CA LEU A 223 4.00 21.28 4.75
C LEU A 223 4.11 22.12 3.47
N ARG A 224 4.33 21.50 2.30
CA ARG A 224 4.30 22.23 1.01
C ARG A 224 2.95 22.17 0.33
N TYR A 225 2.42 20.96 0.18
CA TYR A 225 1.13 20.71 -0.46
C TYR A 225 0.34 19.68 0.34
N TYR A 226 -0.95 19.60 0.08
CA TYR A 226 -1.78 18.56 0.68
C TYR A 226 -2.75 17.96 -0.34
N GLY A 227 -3.47 16.93 0.10
CA GLY A 227 -4.61 16.43 -0.64
C GLY A 227 -5.28 15.23 -0.01
N VAL A 228 -5.77 14.30 -0.82
CA VAL A 228 -6.61 13.18 -0.36
C VAL A 228 -6.16 11.89 -1.02
N SER A 229 -6.08 10.83 -0.23
CA SER A 229 -6.07 9.45 -0.73
C SER A 229 -7.46 8.88 -0.50
N SER A 230 -8.18 8.53 -1.56
CA SER A 230 -9.55 8.02 -1.48
C SER A 230 -9.70 6.78 -2.35
N ASN A 231 -10.25 5.70 -1.77
CA ASN A 231 -10.57 4.48 -2.51
C ASN A 231 -11.87 4.61 -3.30
N THR A 232 -12.73 5.56 -2.95
CA THR A 232 -14.08 5.69 -3.51
C THR A 232 -14.28 6.95 -4.34
N CYS A 233 -13.21 7.71 -4.63
CA CYS A 233 -13.32 8.91 -5.46
C CYS A 233 -13.60 8.60 -6.94
N THR A 234 -13.49 7.34 -7.35
CA THR A 234 -13.81 6.84 -8.69
C THR A 234 -15.09 6.02 -8.72
N ALA A 235 -15.81 5.93 -7.59
CA ALA A 235 -17.05 5.17 -7.50
C ALA A 235 -18.20 5.91 -8.20
N GLU A 236 -19.23 5.17 -8.58
CA GLU A 236 -20.45 5.74 -9.17
C GLU A 236 -21.10 6.75 -8.19
N PRO A 237 -21.69 7.86 -8.66
CA PRO A 237 -22.30 8.87 -7.78
C PRO A 237 -23.43 8.36 -6.89
N SER A 238 -24.06 7.25 -7.28
CA SER A 238 -25.10 6.57 -6.51
C SER A 238 -24.56 5.71 -5.37
N ASP A 239 -23.26 5.37 -5.35
CA ASP A 239 -22.67 4.62 -4.24
C ASP A 239 -22.70 5.48 -2.97
N PRO A 240 -23.25 4.97 -1.85
CA PRO A 240 -23.36 5.72 -0.60
C PRO A 240 -22.00 6.16 -0.04
N GLU A 241 -20.92 5.45 -0.40
CA GLU A 241 -19.55 5.72 0.04
C GLU A 241 -18.75 6.56 -0.97
N ALA A 242 -19.36 6.93 -2.11
CA ALA A 242 -18.69 7.71 -3.14
C ALA A 242 -18.24 9.07 -2.64
N THR A 243 -17.02 9.43 -3.03
CA THR A 243 -16.46 10.76 -2.84
C THR A 243 -16.23 11.42 -4.20
N SER A 244 -16.15 12.76 -4.24
CA SER A 244 -16.16 13.55 -5.47
C SER A 244 -15.06 14.61 -5.42
N LEU A 245 -14.22 14.62 -6.46
CA LEU A 245 -13.08 15.54 -6.56
C LEU A 245 -13.53 17.01 -6.59
N SER A 246 -14.59 17.35 -7.32
CA SER A 246 -15.16 18.71 -7.36
C SER A 246 -15.58 19.19 -5.97
N ARG A 247 -16.22 18.35 -5.18
CA ARG A 247 -16.60 18.68 -3.80
C ARG A 247 -15.39 18.78 -2.86
N MET A 248 -14.33 18.00 -3.09
CA MET A 248 -13.06 18.19 -2.38
C MET A 248 -12.40 19.53 -2.74
N LEU A 249 -12.45 19.95 -4.01
CA LEU A 249 -11.95 21.25 -4.46
C LEU A 249 -12.74 22.41 -3.86
N GLU A 250 -14.08 22.31 -3.79
CA GLU A 250 -14.93 23.26 -3.08
C GLU A 250 -14.53 23.37 -1.59
N ALA A 251 -14.35 22.23 -0.93
CA ALA A 251 -13.89 22.18 0.46
C ALA A 251 -12.49 22.80 0.63
N ALA A 252 -11.59 22.64 -0.35
CA ALA A 252 -10.26 23.24 -0.32
C ALA A 252 -10.31 24.76 -0.49
N ARG A 253 -11.13 25.28 -1.42
CA ARG A 253 -11.35 26.73 -1.59
C ARG A 253 -11.93 27.35 -0.32
N ALA A 254 -12.94 26.71 0.28
CA ALA A 254 -13.54 27.17 1.53
C ALA A 254 -12.56 27.09 2.73
N GLY A 255 -11.78 26.01 2.80
CA GLY A 255 -10.73 25.84 3.83
C GLY A 255 -9.66 26.93 3.75
N ALA A 256 -9.14 27.19 2.55
CA ALA A 256 -8.18 28.27 2.29
C ALA A 256 -8.75 29.65 2.66
N GLN A 257 -9.99 29.94 2.26
CA GLN A 257 -10.65 31.19 2.63
C GLN A 257 -10.76 31.34 4.16
N SER A 258 -11.13 30.27 4.88
CA SER A 258 -11.22 30.29 6.34
C SER A 258 -9.87 30.49 7.05
N ALA A 259 -8.77 30.09 6.39
CA ALA A 259 -7.41 30.30 6.85
C ALA A 259 -6.79 31.64 6.38
N GLY A 260 -7.54 32.46 5.63
CA GLY A 260 -7.06 33.75 5.10
C GLY A 260 -6.12 33.62 3.88
N CYS A 261 -6.12 32.47 3.20
CA CYS A 261 -5.32 32.20 2.02
C CYS A 261 -6.10 32.54 0.73
N ALA A 262 -5.46 33.25 -0.20
CA ALA A 262 -6.07 33.58 -1.49
C ALA A 262 -6.19 32.36 -2.44
N THR A 263 -5.30 31.40 -2.29
CA THR A 263 -5.25 30.16 -3.09
C THR A 263 -5.03 28.98 -2.16
N HIS A 264 -5.63 27.84 -2.47
CA HIS A 264 -5.43 26.61 -1.71
C HIS A 264 -4.17 25.83 -2.15
N HIS A 265 -3.61 25.05 -1.24
CA HIS A 265 -2.48 24.15 -1.48
C HIS A 265 -2.90 22.67 -1.69
N PHE A 266 -4.20 22.41 -1.90
CA PHE A 266 -4.67 21.11 -2.40
C PHE A 266 -4.12 20.89 -3.82
N LYS A 267 -3.20 19.93 -3.99
CA LYS A 267 -2.52 19.66 -5.27
C LYS A 267 -2.40 18.19 -5.65
N VAL A 268 -2.74 17.24 -4.76
CA VAL A 268 -2.48 15.81 -4.99
C VAL A 268 -3.70 14.95 -4.62
N LEU A 269 -4.19 14.17 -5.58
CA LEU A 269 -5.17 13.12 -5.34
C LEU A 269 -4.48 11.76 -5.49
N GLN A 270 -4.70 10.85 -4.56
CA GLN A 270 -4.31 9.45 -4.70
C GLN A 270 -5.58 8.59 -4.78
N CYS A 271 -5.64 7.70 -5.78
CA CYS A 271 -6.79 6.82 -5.97
C CYS A 271 -6.37 5.44 -6.54
N PRO A 272 -7.16 4.38 -6.26
CA PRO A 272 -6.96 3.09 -6.88
C PRO A 272 -7.06 3.21 -8.40
N MET A 273 -6.07 2.64 -9.08
CA MET A 273 -6.14 2.46 -10.51
C MET A 273 -5.29 1.26 -10.90
N ASN A 274 -5.83 0.43 -11.78
CA ASN A 274 -5.12 -0.65 -12.47
C ASN A 274 -5.95 -1.10 -13.67
N LEU A 275 -5.54 -2.21 -14.29
CA LEU A 275 -6.21 -2.77 -15.46
C LEU A 275 -7.71 -3.02 -15.25
N PHE A 276 -8.14 -3.38 -14.04
CA PHE A 276 -9.55 -3.62 -13.72
C PHE A 276 -10.22 -2.43 -13.02
N GLU A 277 -9.48 -1.71 -12.17
CA GLU A 277 -9.97 -0.52 -11.46
C GLU A 277 -9.77 0.74 -12.34
N SER A 278 -10.51 0.82 -13.45
CA SER A 278 -10.37 1.89 -14.45
C SER A 278 -11.26 3.12 -14.21
N GLY A 279 -11.89 3.21 -13.03
CA GLY A 279 -12.93 4.21 -12.73
C GLY A 279 -12.46 5.65 -12.91
N ALA A 280 -11.19 5.95 -12.57
CA ALA A 280 -10.63 7.29 -12.72
C ALA A 280 -10.69 7.82 -14.17
N MET A 281 -10.64 6.93 -15.16
CA MET A 281 -10.66 7.26 -16.59
C MET A 281 -12.03 7.02 -17.26
N LEU A 282 -12.82 6.07 -16.76
CA LEU A 282 -14.03 5.59 -17.45
C LEU A 282 -15.34 5.94 -16.75
N THR A 283 -15.32 6.34 -15.48
CA THR A 283 -16.55 6.64 -14.72
C THR A 283 -16.67 8.15 -14.50
N PRO A 284 -17.61 8.82 -15.19
CA PRO A 284 -18.01 10.17 -14.85
C PRO A 284 -18.69 10.18 -13.48
N ASN A 285 -18.14 10.94 -12.54
CA ASN A 285 -18.71 11.05 -11.19
C ASN A 285 -18.42 12.38 -10.49
N THR A 286 -17.79 13.31 -11.20
CA THR A 286 -17.33 14.57 -10.64
C THR A 286 -17.47 15.69 -11.64
N GLY A 287 -17.10 16.90 -11.23
CA GLY A 287 -17.33 18.11 -12.01
C GLY A 287 -18.81 18.50 -12.09
N PRO A 288 -19.15 19.51 -12.90
CA PRO A 288 -20.53 19.98 -13.07
C PRO A 288 -21.45 18.86 -13.57
N GLY A 289 -22.53 18.60 -12.84
CA GLY A 289 -23.50 17.56 -13.18
C GLY A 289 -22.94 16.13 -13.17
N GLU A 290 -21.79 15.91 -12.51
CA GLU A 290 -21.13 14.60 -12.41
C GLU A 290 -20.75 14.00 -13.78
N GLN A 291 -20.52 14.85 -14.78
CA GLN A 291 -20.25 14.45 -16.18
C GLN A 291 -18.75 14.33 -16.51
N GLN A 292 -17.86 14.64 -15.57
CA GLN A 292 -16.42 14.51 -15.77
C GLN A 292 -15.87 13.30 -15.02
N THR A 293 -14.82 12.70 -15.59
CA THR A 293 -14.04 11.69 -14.88
C THR A 293 -13.05 12.37 -13.94
N VAL A 294 -12.52 11.60 -12.98
CA VAL A 294 -11.51 12.11 -12.03
C VAL A 294 -10.27 12.64 -12.75
N LEU A 295 -9.78 11.92 -13.77
CA LEU A 295 -8.58 12.34 -14.51
C LEU A 295 -8.84 13.62 -15.31
N ASP A 296 -9.99 13.74 -15.98
CA ASP A 296 -10.32 14.94 -16.76
C ASP A 296 -10.38 16.19 -15.88
N LEU A 297 -11.06 16.11 -14.73
CA LEU A 297 -11.15 17.24 -13.81
C LEU A 297 -9.81 17.55 -13.13
N ALA A 298 -9.04 16.52 -12.74
CA ALA A 298 -7.73 16.71 -12.14
C ALA A 298 -6.76 17.43 -13.10
N GLN A 299 -6.78 17.07 -14.40
CA GLN A 299 -5.98 17.75 -15.40
C GLN A 299 -6.41 19.22 -15.59
N ALA A 300 -7.72 19.49 -15.65
CA ALA A 300 -8.24 20.84 -15.80
C ALA A 300 -7.86 21.76 -14.62
N GLU A 301 -7.77 21.21 -13.41
CA GLU A 301 -7.43 21.95 -12.18
C GLU A 301 -5.93 21.90 -11.83
N GLY A 302 -5.11 21.26 -12.68
CA GLY A 302 -3.67 21.12 -12.47
C GLY A 302 -3.30 20.32 -11.21
N LEU A 303 -4.08 19.30 -10.87
CA LEU A 303 -3.80 18.37 -9.78
C LEU A 303 -2.91 17.22 -10.26
N ALA A 304 -2.03 16.75 -9.38
CA ALA A 304 -1.33 15.50 -9.58
C ALA A 304 -2.21 14.31 -9.16
N VAL A 305 -2.26 13.26 -9.97
CA VAL A 305 -2.94 12.00 -9.65
C VAL A 305 -1.92 10.90 -9.44
N LEU A 306 -1.90 10.35 -8.22
CA LEU A 306 -1.07 9.21 -7.84
C LEU A 306 -1.93 7.94 -7.89
N ALA A 307 -1.62 7.02 -8.79
CA ALA A 307 -2.31 5.75 -8.89
C ALA A 307 -1.74 4.74 -7.88
N ASN A 308 -2.55 4.25 -6.95
CA ASN A 308 -2.15 3.16 -6.06
C ASN A 308 -2.82 1.82 -6.45
N ARG A 309 -2.35 0.72 -5.86
CA ARG A 309 -2.74 -0.67 -6.19
C ARG A 309 -2.52 -1.06 -7.66
N PRO A 310 -1.41 -0.66 -8.31
CA PRO A 310 -1.23 -0.91 -9.74
C PRO A 310 -1.21 -2.39 -10.13
N LEU A 311 -0.81 -3.26 -9.18
CA LEU A 311 -0.62 -4.70 -9.42
C LEU A 311 -1.47 -5.60 -8.53
N ASN A 312 -2.34 -5.04 -7.69
CA ASN A 312 -3.22 -5.77 -6.78
C ASN A 312 -4.67 -5.37 -7.08
N ALA A 313 -5.21 -5.92 -8.15
CA ALA A 313 -6.51 -5.54 -8.68
C ALA A 313 -7.66 -6.17 -7.89
N ILE A 314 -8.78 -5.44 -7.80
CA ILE A 314 -10.05 -5.94 -7.26
C ILE A 314 -11.11 -5.83 -8.37
N PRO A 315 -11.27 -6.86 -9.23
CA PRO A 315 -12.11 -6.76 -10.43
C PRO A 315 -13.59 -6.48 -10.16
N ALA A 316 -14.14 -7.07 -9.08
CA ALA A 316 -15.51 -6.87 -8.65
C ALA A 316 -15.66 -7.06 -7.13
N LYS A 317 -16.67 -6.42 -6.52
CA LYS A 317 -17.02 -6.63 -5.10
C LYS A 317 -17.25 -8.13 -4.85
N GLY A 318 -16.41 -8.74 -4.01
CA GLY A 318 -16.50 -10.16 -3.64
C GLY A 318 -15.71 -11.16 -4.51
N SER A 319 -15.10 -10.72 -5.61
CA SER A 319 -14.33 -11.60 -6.54
C SER A 319 -12.91 -11.95 -6.08
N GLY A 320 -12.47 -11.43 -4.94
CA GLY A 320 -11.10 -11.58 -4.44
C GLY A 320 -10.09 -10.68 -5.18
N MET A 321 -8.86 -10.67 -4.70
CA MET A 321 -7.76 -9.90 -5.31
C MET A 321 -7.12 -10.70 -6.44
N VAL A 322 -6.78 -10.02 -7.54
CA VAL A 322 -5.99 -10.57 -8.66
C VAL A 322 -4.64 -9.84 -8.73
N ARG A 323 -3.54 -10.58 -8.60
CA ARG A 323 -2.19 -10.03 -8.79
C ARG A 323 -1.89 -9.90 -10.29
N LEU A 324 -1.59 -8.69 -10.74
CA LEU A 324 -1.17 -8.39 -12.12
C LEU A 324 0.36 -8.53 -12.30
N ALA A 325 0.95 -9.54 -11.66
CA ALA A 325 2.38 -9.79 -11.74
C ALA A 325 2.62 -11.30 -11.77
N GLU A 326 3.57 -11.72 -12.59
CA GLU A 326 4.01 -13.10 -12.63
C GLU A 326 4.99 -13.35 -11.49
N LEU A 327 4.72 -14.40 -10.71
CA LEU A 327 5.67 -14.89 -9.72
C LEU A 327 6.48 -16.04 -10.34
N PRO A 328 7.79 -16.10 -10.06
CA PRO A 328 8.59 -17.25 -10.45
C PRO A 328 8.03 -18.50 -9.78
N VAL A 329 7.95 -19.59 -10.55
CA VAL A 329 7.59 -20.91 -10.03
C VAL A 329 8.88 -21.68 -9.97
N GLU A 330 9.35 -21.91 -8.74
CA GLU A 330 10.46 -22.83 -8.50
C GLU A 330 10.06 -24.26 -8.90
N PRO A 331 11.00 -25.10 -9.37
CA PRO A 331 10.71 -26.51 -9.59
C PRO A 331 10.32 -27.19 -8.27
N PRO A 332 9.44 -28.23 -8.30
CA PRO A 332 9.05 -28.93 -7.09
C PRO A 332 10.29 -29.59 -6.46
N ALA A 333 10.62 -29.19 -5.23
CA ALA A 333 11.71 -29.80 -4.48
C ALA A 333 11.29 -31.13 -3.84
N VAL A 334 9.99 -31.28 -3.53
CA VAL A 334 9.40 -32.44 -2.86
C VAL A 334 7.99 -32.73 -3.39
N SER A 335 7.49 -33.95 -3.23
CA SER A 335 6.06 -34.25 -3.38
C SER A 335 5.30 -33.79 -2.14
N PHE A 336 4.15 -33.15 -2.35
CA PHE A 336 3.24 -32.75 -1.26
C PHE A 336 2.90 -33.96 -0.36
N GLU A 337 2.57 -35.10 -0.95
CA GLU A 337 2.17 -36.32 -0.24
C GLU A 337 3.32 -36.84 0.63
N ALA A 338 4.51 -36.95 0.07
CA ALA A 338 5.69 -37.41 0.80
C ALA A 338 6.06 -36.47 1.96
N GLN A 339 5.94 -35.16 1.74
CA GLN A 339 6.26 -34.15 2.74
C GLN A 339 5.20 -34.09 3.86
N ARG A 340 3.91 -34.20 3.49
CA ARG A 340 2.80 -34.33 4.43
C ARG A 340 2.97 -35.53 5.34
N ASP A 341 3.37 -36.69 4.81
CA ASP A 341 3.51 -37.91 5.58
C ASP A 341 4.65 -37.81 6.62
N ARG A 342 5.77 -37.16 6.28
CA ARG A 342 6.85 -36.85 7.25
C ARG A 342 6.36 -35.96 8.39
N ILE A 343 5.62 -34.90 8.06
CA ILE A 343 5.01 -34.01 9.04
C ILE A 343 4.04 -34.78 9.92
N ALA A 344 3.17 -35.62 9.34
CA ALA A 344 2.21 -36.43 10.07
C ALA A 344 2.88 -37.37 11.08
N ASP A 345 4.02 -37.94 10.75
CA ASP A 345 4.79 -38.80 11.66
C ASP A 345 5.43 -38.00 12.80
N LEU A 346 5.96 -36.80 12.53
CA LEU A 346 6.43 -35.89 13.58
C LEU A 346 5.29 -35.39 14.48
N GLU A 347 4.10 -35.16 13.93
CA GLU A 347 2.91 -34.80 14.71
C GLU A 347 2.44 -35.94 15.62
N LYS A 348 2.51 -37.21 15.15
CA LYS A 348 2.27 -38.39 16.00
C LYS A 348 3.31 -38.49 17.11
N GLU A 349 4.59 -38.24 16.80
CA GLU A 349 5.67 -38.19 17.79
C GLU A 349 5.36 -37.13 18.85
N TYR A 350 4.95 -35.93 18.44
CA TYR A 350 4.58 -34.85 19.36
C TYR A 350 3.45 -35.26 20.30
N ARG A 351 2.37 -35.87 19.77
CA ARG A 351 1.24 -36.34 20.57
C ARG A 351 1.65 -37.40 21.59
N ARG A 352 2.60 -38.26 21.25
CA ARG A 352 3.10 -39.30 22.15
C ARG A 352 4.03 -38.74 23.23
N GLU A 353 4.90 -37.80 22.86
CA GLU A 353 6.04 -37.41 23.70
C GLU A 353 5.81 -36.14 24.52
N PHE A 354 4.99 -35.20 24.08
CA PHE A 354 4.83 -33.89 24.74
C PHE A 354 3.44 -33.65 25.32
N VAL A 355 2.37 -34.11 24.65
CA VAL A 355 0.98 -33.92 25.13
C VAL A 355 0.77 -34.38 26.58
N PRO A 356 1.33 -35.52 27.06
CA PRO A 356 1.19 -35.92 28.47
C PRO A 356 1.75 -34.92 29.49
N TYR A 357 2.63 -34.02 29.07
CA TYR A 357 3.27 -33.01 29.93
C TYR A 357 2.58 -31.64 29.86
N ILE A 358 1.58 -31.46 29.00
CA ILE A 358 0.88 -30.18 28.82
C ILE A 358 -0.42 -30.21 29.63
N LYS A 359 -0.54 -29.33 30.62
CA LYS A 359 -1.79 -29.19 31.40
C LYS A 359 -2.84 -28.46 30.57
N ASN A 360 -4.00 -29.09 30.39
CA ASN A 360 -5.10 -28.50 29.64
C ASN A 360 -5.76 -27.37 30.46
N ALA A 361 -5.60 -26.12 30.04
CA ALA A 361 -6.02 -24.93 30.80
C ALA A 361 -7.50 -24.55 30.63
N GLY A 362 -8.31 -25.36 29.93
CA GLY A 362 -9.76 -25.22 29.88
C GLY A 362 -10.32 -24.12 28.96
N GLN A 363 -9.47 -23.34 28.28
CA GLN A 363 -9.88 -22.43 27.21
C GLN A 363 -8.92 -22.54 26.02
N GLY A 364 -9.42 -23.00 24.86
CA GLY A 364 -8.67 -23.08 23.60
C GLY A 364 -8.73 -24.44 22.91
N LEU A 365 -7.99 -24.59 21.80
CA LEU A 365 -7.76 -25.89 21.14
C LEU A 365 -7.07 -26.86 22.10
N PRO A 366 -7.41 -28.15 22.07
CA PRO A 366 -6.79 -29.12 22.95
C PRO A 366 -5.33 -29.40 22.51
N PRO A 367 -4.41 -29.72 23.44
CA PRO A 367 -2.97 -29.83 23.12
C PRO A 367 -2.62 -30.84 22.02
N GLU A 368 -3.42 -31.88 21.83
CA GLU A 368 -3.30 -32.88 20.76
C GLU A 368 -3.52 -32.32 19.35
N ASP A 369 -4.23 -31.20 19.23
CA ASP A 369 -4.56 -30.52 17.98
C ASP A 369 -3.66 -29.31 17.70
N TYR A 370 -2.70 -28.99 18.58
CA TYR A 370 -1.75 -27.88 18.37
C TYR A 370 -0.95 -28.02 17.07
N PHE A 371 -0.55 -29.24 16.73
CA PHE A 371 0.13 -29.60 15.49
C PHE A 371 -0.70 -30.65 14.75
N ARG A 372 -1.57 -30.16 13.88
CA ARG A 372 -2.41 -30.96 12.98
C ARG A 372 -2.32 -30.45 11.53
N TRP A 373 -1.18 -29.90 11.17
CA TRP A 373 -0.98 -29.24 9.89
C TRP A 373 -0.96 -30.25 8.73
N ALA A 374 -0.54 -31.50 8.95
CA ALA A 374 -0.61 -32.52 7.89
C ALA A 374 -2.03 -32.72 7.34
N ASP A 375 -3.03 -32.81 8.21
CA ASP A 375 -4.45 -32.96 7.82
C ASP A 375 -5.05 -31.64 7.34
N GLU A 376 -4.82 -30.56 8.09
CA GLU A 376 -5.42 -29.24 7.78
C GLU A 376 -4.91 -28.69 6.45
N LEU A 377 -3.61 -28.80 6.19
CA LEU A 377 -3.02 -28.34 4.92
C LEU A 377 -3.49 -29.18 3.73
N ALA A 378 -3.79 -30.48 3.92
CA ALA A 378 -4.37 -31.30 2.86
C ALA A 378 -5.78 -30.81 2.48
N LYS A 379 -6.61 -30.42 3.46
CA LYS A 379 -7.94 -29.83 3.21
C LYS A 379 -7.83 -28.46 2.56
N VAL A 380 -6.87 -27.65 3.01
CA VAL A 380 -6.60 -26.32 2.47
C VAL A 380 -6.15 -26.41 1.01
N ARG A 381 -5.21 -27.30 0.67
CA ARG A 381 -4.68 -27.49 -0.70
C ARG A 381 -5.78 -27.59 -1.76
N ALA A 382 -6.84 -28.33 -1.46
CA ALA A 382 -7.98 -28.51 -2.37
C ALA A 382 -8.79 -27.22 -2.59
N ARG A 383 -8.79 -26.31 -1.63
CA ARG A 383 -9.55 -25.04 -1.65
C ARG A 383 -8.74 -23.85 -2.15
N VAL A 384 -7.41 -23.95 -2.13
CA VAL A 384 -6.53 -22.88 -2.63
C VAL A 384 -6.73 -22.70 -4.13
N GLN A 385 -7.16 -21.51 -4.52
CA GLN A 385 -7.47 -21.16 -5.92
C GLN A 385 -6.40 -20.27 -6.56
N SER A 386 -5.58 -19.60 -5.75
CA SER A 386 -4.56 -18.68 -6.21
C SER A 386 -3.54 -18.39 -5.12
N ILE A 387 -2.44 -17.74 -5.49
CA ILE A 387 -1.38 -17.33 -4.55
C ILE A 387 -1.89 -16.33 -3.50
N GLU A 388 -2.81 -15.44 -3.86
CA GLU A 388 -3.39 -14.46 -2.95
C GLU A 388 -4.22 -15.13 -1.85
N HIS A 389 -5.03 -16.14 -2.24
CA HIS A 389 -5.79 -16.94 -1.29
C HIS A 389 -4.83 -17.70 -0.35
N TRP A 390 -3.72 -18.22 -0.89
CA TRP A 390 -2.68 -18.88 -0.08
C TRP A 390 -2.01 -17.92 0.91
N GLU A 391 -1.54 -16.76 0.48
CA GLU A 391 -0.90 -15.77 1.36
C GLU A 391 -1.85 -15.29 2.48
N GLN A 392 -3.15 -15.19 2.19
CA GLN A 392 -4.15 -14.88 3.22
C GLN A 392 -4.26 -15.99 4.26
N ILE A 393 -4.36 -17.26 3.83
CA ILE A 393 -4.42 -18.40 4.76
C ILE A 393 -3.14 -18.47 5.60
N GLU A 394 -1.99 -18.35 4.96
CA GLU A 394 -0.68 -18.39 5.63
C GLU A 394 -0.55 -17.27 6.68
N GLY A 395 -0.89 -16.04 6.31
CA GLY A 395 -0.76 -14.87 7.20
C GLY A 395 -1.82 -14.76 8.29
N GLN A 396 -3.05 -15.22 8.05
CA GLN A 396 -4.17 -15.05 9.01
C GLN A 396 -4.43 -16.29 9.87
N MET A 397 -4.07 -17.49 9.38
CA MET A 397 -4.35 -18.75 10.06
C MET A 397 -3.07 -19.45 10.50
N ILE A 398 -2.12 -19.67 9.59
CA ILE A 398 -0.97 -20.54 9.84
C ILE A 398 0.06 -19.87 10.74
N ALA A 399 0.59 -18.71 10.32
CA ALA A 399 1.65 -18.03 11.05
C ALA A 399 1.23 -17.58 12.47
N PRO A 400 0.04 -16.97 12.69
CA PRO A 400 -0.39 -16.59 14.03
C PRO A 400 -0.54 -17.78 14.97
N HIS A 401 -1.16 -18.87 14.50
CA HIS A 401 -1.31 -20.10 15.30
C HIS A 401 0.04 -20.71 15.66
N LEU A 402 0.94 -20.84 14.67
CA LEU A 402 2.28 -21.38 14.89
C LEU A 402 3.06 -20.55 15.91
N HIS A 403 3.06 -19.22 15.79
CA HIS A 403 3.71 -18.33 16.74
C HIS A 403 3.13 -18.47 18.16
N GLN A 404 1.80 -18.53 18.29
CA GLN A 404 1.13 -18.68 19.57
C GLN A 404 1.52 -20.01 20.25
N VAL A 405 1.39 -21.12 19.52
CA VAL A 405 1.68 -22.47 20.04
C VAL A 405 3.16 -22.60 20.41
N LEU A 406 4.09 -22.20 19.52
CA LEU A 406 5.52 -22.30 19.78
C LEU A 406 5.95 -21.48 21.00
N ARG A 407 5.40 -20.28 21.16
CA ARG A 407 5.66 -19.42 22.32
C ARG A 407 5.12 -20.05 23.61
N ALA A 408 3.88 -20.54 23.58
CA ALA A 408 3.26 -21.16 24.75
C ALA A 408 4.04 -22.40 25.20
N LEU A 409 4.38 -23.30 24.28
CA LEU A 409 5.10 -24.53 24.62
C LEU A 409 6.53 -24.26 25.12
N SER A 410 7.22 -23.29 24.54
CA SER A 410 8.56 -22.91 24.99
C SER A 410 8.57 -22.29 26.41
N GLN A 411 7.42 -21.78 26.89
CA GLN A 411 7.27 -21.29 28.27
C GLN A 411 6.88 -22.40 29.25
N HIS A 412 6.12 -23.41 28.80
CA HIS A 412 5.61 -24.47 29.66
C HIS A 412 6.57 -25.67 29.78
N LEU A 413 7.26 -26.02 28.70
CA LEU A 413 8.18 -27.15 28.65
C LEU A 413 9.58 -26.66 29.03
N THR A 414 10.06 -27.06 30.22
CA THR A 414 11.36 -26.68 30.77
C THR A 414 12.12 -27.93 31.25
N GLY A 415 13.42 -27.80 31.51
CA GLY A 415 14.29 -28.93 31.87
C GLY A 415 14.48 -29.93 30.72
N GLU A 416 14.68 -31.21 31.02
CA GLU A 416 14.95 -32.25 30.01
C GLU A 416 13.84 -32.40 28.96
N VAL A 417 12.58 -32.18 29.35
CA VAL A 417 11.43 -32.19 28.42
C VAL A 417 11.50 -30.98 27.47
N GLY A 418 11.97 -29.84 27.97
CA GLY A 418 12.25 -28.65 27.17
C GLY A 418 13.33 -28.90 26.12
N ASP A 419 14.43 -29.56 26.47
CA ASP A 419 15.51 -29.89 25.53
C ASP A 419 15.03 -30.84 24.41
N ARG A 420 14.26 -31.86 24.77
CA ARG A 420 13.62 -32.76 23.78
C ARG A 420 12.64 -32.02 22.87
N TRP A 421 11.89 -31.07 23.42
CA TRP A 421 10.98 -30.22 22.66
C TRP A 421 11.72 -29.36 21.64
N GLN A 422 12.84 -28.73 22.03
CA GLN A 422 13.68 -27.96 21.10
C GLN A 422 14.18 -28.86 19.96
N ALA A 423 14.72 -30.04 20.28
CA ALA A 423 15.20 -30.99 19.28
C ALA A 423 14.11 -31.51 18.33
N TRP A 424 12.88 -31.70 18.82
CA TRP A 424 11.72 -32.02 17.97
C TRP A 424 11.34 -30.84 17.08
N ARG A 425 11.26 -29.63 17.65
CA ARG A 425 10.90 -28.40 16.91
C ARG A 425 11.88 -28.12 15.77
N ASP A 426 13.16 -28.30 16.01
CA ASP A 426 14.22 -28.07 15.03
C ASP A 426 14.19 -29.10 13.87
N ARG A 427 13.52 -30.26 14.06
CA ARG A 427 13.17 -31.19 12.97
C ARG A 427 11.84 -30.84 12.31
N TYR A 428 10.83 -30.44 13.08
CA TYR A 428 9.47 -30.20 12.58
C TYR A 428 9.34 -28.94 11.73
N LEU A 429 9.89 -27.82 12.19
CA LEU A 429 9.71 -26.53 11.50
C LEU A 429 10.29 -26.53 10.09
N PRO A 430 11.50 -27.03 9.81
CA PRO A 430 12.00 -27.11 8.44
C PRO A 430 11.11 -27.95 7.52
N GLU A 431 10.57 -29.07 8.01
CA GLU A 431 9.68 -29.94 7.24
C GLU A 431 8.35 -29.24 6.96
N LEU A 432 7.76 -28.56 7.95
CA LEU A 432 6.54 -27.76 7.76
C LEU A 432 6.76 -26.63 6.76
N LEU A 433 7.84 -25.86 6.90
CA LEU A 433 8.18 -24.77 5.98
C LEU A 433 8.37 -25.28 4.55
N THR A 434 8.93 -26.48 4.37
CA THR A 434 9.06 -27.12 3.06
C THR A 434 7.69 -27.44 2.46
N LEU A 435 6.73 -27.94 3.25
CA LEU A 435 5.36 -28.18 2.78
C LEU A 435 4.63 -26.88 2.41
N LEU A 436 4.77 -25.84 3.24
CA LEU A 436 4.18 -24.52 2.98
C LEU A 436 4.74 -23.91 1.67
N LYS A 437 6.04 -24.06 1.40
CA LYS A 437 6.67 -23.65 0.13
C LYS A 437 6.08 -24.39 -1.06
N GLU A 438 5.83 -25.69 -0.95
CA GLU A 438 5.23 -26.48 -2.03
C GLU A 438 3.77 -26.06 -2.30
N LEU A 439 2.98 -25.79 -1.27
CA LEU A 439 1.63 -25.25 -1.43
C LEU A 439 1.62 -23.86 -2.07
N ARG A 440 2.57 -23.00 -1.66
CA ARG A 440 2.78 -21.70 -2.30
C ARG A 440 3.11 -21.84 -3.78
N ARG A 441 3.95 -22.81 -4.15
CA ARG A 441 4.31 -23.12 -5.54
C ARG A 441 3.07 -23.55 -6.33
N GLU A 442 2.27 -24.49 -5.82
CA GLU A 442 1.02 -24.92 -6.47
C GLU A 442 0.02 -23.76 -6.65
N ALA A 443 -0.15 -22.93 -5.62
CA ALA A 443 -0.99 -21.74 -5.68
C ALA A 443 -0.50 -20.74 -6.74
N THR A 444 0.83 -20.61 -6.89
CA THR A 444 1.45 -19.78 -7.93
C THR A 444 1.19 -20.32 -9.33
N VAL A 445 1.29 -21.64 -9.52
CA VAL A 445 0.94 -22.29 -10.79
C VAL A 445 -0.53 -22.04 -11.15
N LYS A 446 -1.46 -22.19 -10.20
CA LYS A 446 -2.89 -21.88 -10.43
C LYS A 446 -3.14 -20.42 -10.81
N SER A 447 -2.37 -19.49 -10.26
CA SER A 447 -2.49 -18.06 -10.63
C SER A 447 -2.03 -17.78 -12.07
N ARG A 448 -1.11 -18.59 -12.63
CA ARG A 448 -0.58 -18.37 -13.98
C ARG A 448 -1.63 -18.47 -15.09
N GLU A 449 -2.64 -19.31 -14.93
CA GLU A 449 -3.73 -19.41 -15.91
C GLU A 449 -4.50 -18.09 -16.01
N LYS A 450 -4.77 -17.46 -14.85
CA LYS A 450 -5.43 -16.15 -14.78
C LYS A 450 -4.56 -15.05 -15.36
N THR A 451 -3.27 -15.01 -15.04
CA THR A 451 -2.34 -14.01 -15.58
C THR A 451 -2.11 -14.17 -17.09
N ALA A 452 -2.12 -15.40 -17.61
CA ALA A 452 -2.04 -15.68 -19.04
C ALA A 452 -3.27 -15.18 -19.80
N ALA A 453 -4.48 -15.37 -19.26
CA ALA A 453 -5.71 -14.84 -19.84
C ALA A 453 -5.68 -13.30 -19.96
N ILE A 454 -5.22 -12.62 -18.90
CA ILE A 454 -5.06 -11.16 -18.91
C ILE A 454 -4.01 -10.74 -19.94
N THR A 455 -2.89 -11.46 -20.01
CA THR A 455 -1.82 -11.17 -20.99
C THR A 455 -2.33 -11.28 -22.42
N ASN A 456 -3.08 -12.34 -22.74
CA ASN A 456 -3.68 -12.53 -24.06
C ASN A 456 -4.68 -11.43 -24.42
N LEU A 457 -5.35 -10.84 -23.42
CA LEU A 457 -6.26 -9.72 -23.62
C LEU A 457 -5.52 -8.39 -23.88
N LEU A 458 -4.34 -8.21 -23.27
CA LEU A 458 -3.52 -7.00 -23.43
C LEU A 458 -2.73 -6.99 -24.75
N ASP A 459 -2.12 -8.12 -25.12
CA ASP A 459 -1.15 -8.21 -26.23
C ASP A 459 -1.62 -7.61 -27.58
N PRO A 460 -2.91 -7.73 -27.98
CA PRO A 460 -3.40 -7.09 -29.20
C PRO A 460 -3.25 -5.56 -29.21
N PHE A 461 -3.20 -4.92 -28.04
CA PHE A 461 -3.05 -3.46 -27.88
C PHE A 461 -1.60 -3.01 -27.71
N LEU A 462 -0.65 -3.95 -27.61
CA LEU A 462 0.76 -3.66 -27.34
C LEU A 462 1.62 -3.87 -28.60
N PRO A 463 2.70 -3.08 -28.77
CA PRO A 463 3.71 -3.33 -29.79
C PRO A 463 4.33 -4.71 -29.64
N GLU A 464 4.64 -5.36 -30.77
CA GLU A 464 5.17 -6.74 -30.78
C GLU A 464 6.44 -6.90 -29.95
N SER A 465 7.32 -5.90 -29.95
CA SER A 465 8.56 -5.87 -29.16
C SER A 465 8.33 -5.93 -27.65
N LYS A 466 7.14 -5.58 -27.17
CA LYS A 466 6.77 -5.55 -25.74
C LYS A 466 5.80 -6.66 -25.33
N ARG A 467 5.32 -7.48 -26.26
CA ARG A 467 4.43 -8.62 -25.96
C ARG A 467 5.10 -9.73 -25.15
N LYS A 468 6.43 -9.81 -25.13
CA LYS A 468 7.17 -10.79 -24.32
C LYS A 468 7.56 -10.29 -22.92
N GLU A 469 7.24 -9.05 -22.59
CA GLU A 469 7.52 -8.48 -21.27
C GLU A 469 6.58 -9.07 -20.20
N SER A 470 7.00 -8.97 -18.93
CA SER A 470 6.21 -9.45 -17.80
C SER A 470 4.85 -8.75 -17.71
N LEU A 471 3.83 -9.44 -17.20
CA LEU A 471 2.52 -8.83 -16.95
C LEU A 471 2.61 -7.59 -16.04
N SER A 472 3.53 -7.58 -15.06
CA SER A 472 3.77 -6.43 -14.19
C SER A 472 4.21 -5.20 -14.98
N ARG A 473 5.19 -5.35 -15.87
CA ARG A 473 5.64 -4.25 -16.74
C ARG A 473 4.54 -3.78 -17.67
N LYS A 474 3.80 -4.70 -18.30
CA LYS A 474 2.67 -4.36 -19.18
C LYS A 474 1.61 -3.55 -18.43
N ALA A 475 1.20 -4.01 -17.25
CA ALA A 475 0.24 -3.31 -16.40
C ALA A 475 0.78 -1.92 -16.02
N LEU A 476 1.97 -1.85 -15.41
CA LEU A 476 2.59 -0.56 -15.03
C LEU A 476 2.69 0.40 -16.21
N TRP A 477 3.02 -0.08 -17.41
CA TRP A 477 3.12 0.74 -18.61
C TRP A 477 1.78 1.30 -19.06
N VAL A 478 0.70 0.52 -19.00
CA VAL A 478 -0.67 1.01 -19.28
C VAL A 478 -1.05 2.13 -18.32
N LEU A 479 -0.87 1.94 -17.01
CA LEU A 479 -1.17 2.98 -16.03
C LEU A 479 -0.29 4.21 -16.23
N ALA A 480 1.03 4.00 -16.35
CA ALA A 480 1.99 5.08 -16.50
C ALA A 480 1.68 5.89 -17.76
N SER A 481 1.24 5.25 -18.86
CA SER A 481 0.87 5.91 -20.11
C SER A 481 -0.48 6.61 -20.08
N THR A 482 -1.28 6.43 -19.02
CA THR A 482 -2.64 6.98 -18.98
C THR A 482 -2.62 8.51 -18.82
N PRO A 483 -3.24 9.28 -19.73
CA PRO A 483 -3.33 10.73 -19.59
C PRO A 483 -3.96 11.13 -18.25
N GLY A 484 -3.37 12.12 -17.58
CA GLY A 484 -3.80 12.57 -16.25
C GLY A 484 -3.18 11.82 -15.07
N VAL A 485 -2.68 10.59 -15.26
CA VAL A 485 -1.91 9.89 -14.23
C VAL A 485 -0.51 10.50 -14.15
N THR A 486 -0.17 11.06 -12.99
CA THR A 486 1.14 11.70 -12.76
C THR A 486 2.21 10.66 -12.42
N CYS A 487 1.88 9.75 -11.51
CA CYS A 487 2.82 8.77 -10.99
C CYS A 487 2.07 7.52 -10.51
N VAL A 488 2.63 6.35 -10.82
CA VAL A 488 2.09 5.06 -10.40
C VAL A 488 2.91 4.53 -9.23
N LEU A 489 2.25 4.32 -8.09
CA LEU A 489 2.89 3.94 -6.82
C LEU A 489 3.02 2.42 -6.73
N ASN A 490 4.24 1.92 -6.85
CA ASN A 490 4.51 0.49 -6.82
C ASN A 490 5.34 0.07 -5.59
N GLY A 491 4.91 -1.00 -4.91
CA GLY A 491 5.52 -1.48 -3.68
C GLY A 491 6.75 -2.35 -3.91
N MET A 492 7.83 -1.75 -4.42
CA MET A 492 9.07 -2.42 -4.81
C MET A 492 9.91 -2.84 -3.59
N ARG A 493 9.62 -4.01 -3.01
CA ARG A 493 10.24 -4.47 -1.76
C ARG A 493 11.63 -5.10 -1.90
N THR A 494 12.04 -5.46 -3.11
CA THR A 494 13.34 -6.10 -3.35
C THR A 494 14.08 -5.39 -4.48
N PRO A 495 15.42 -5.41 -4.51
CA PRO A 495 16.19 -4.85 -5.61
C PRO A 495 15.77 -5.39 -7.00
N ALA A 496 15.51 -6.70 -7.12
CA ALA A 496 15.04 -7.29 -8.37
C ALA A 496 13.66 -6.77 -8.80
N TYR A 497 12.79 -6.46 -7.84
CA TYR A 497 11.49 -5.87 -8.14
C TYR A 497 11.61 -4.39 -8.57
N VAL A 498 12.62 -3.68 -8.07
CA VAL A 498 12.98 -2.34 -8.58
C VAL A 498 13.41 -2.44 -10.04
N ASP A 499 14.29 -3.38 -10.39
CA ASP A 499 14.74 -3.61 -11.77
C ASP A 499 13.58 -3.95 -12.73
N ASP A 500 12.67 -4.83 -12.30
CA ASP A 500 11.48 -5.16 -13.10
C ASP A 500 10.63 -3.91 -13.34
N SER A 501 10.34 -3.15 -12.29
CA SER A 501 9.41 -2.02 -12.34
C SER A 501 9.97 -0.84 -13.12
N LEU A 502 11.19 -0.39 -12.80
CA LEU A 502 11.78 0.82 -13.39
C LEU A 502 12.13 0.63 -14.87
N GLY A 503 12.19 -0.61 -15.36
CA GLY A 503 12.40 -0.92 -16.78
C GLY A 503 11.39 -0.24 -17.72
N ILE A 504 10.18 0.08 -17.25
CA ILE A 504 9.15 0.76 -18.06
C ILE A 504 9.34 2.27 -18.18
N LEU A 505 10.16 2.90 -17.33
CA LEU A 505 10.42 4.35 -17.41
C LEU A 505 11.12 4.74 -18.71
N GLY A 506 11.76 3.76 -19.38
CA GLY A 506 12.37 3.93 -20.67
C GLY A 506 11.44 3.79 -21.87
N TRP A 507 10.18 3.42 -21.65
CA TRP A 507 9.27 3.08 -22.76
C TRP A 507 8.48 4.31 -23.18
N GLU A 508 8.25 4.46 -24.48
CA GLU A 508 7.35 5.48 -25.01
C GLU A 508 5.92 5.26 -24.47
N PRO A 509 5.17 6.33 -24.13
CA PRO A 509 3.80 6.18 -23.67
C PRO A 509 2.90 5.52 -24.73
N LEU A 510 2.03 4.61 -24.30
CA LEU A 510 1.00 4.02 -25.16
C LEU A 510 -0.01 5.09 -25.64
N PRO A 511 -0.32 5.16 -26.94
CA PRO A 511 -1.17 6.21 -27.50
C PRO A 511 -2.67 6.05 -27.21
N ASP A 512 -3.17 4.81 -27.01
CA ASP A 512 -4.60 4.53 -26.84
C ASP A 512 -4.87 3.54 -25.70
N VAL A 513 -4.59 3.97 -24.47
CA VAL A 513 -4.86 3.16 -23.26
C VAL A 513 -6.36 3.01 -22.96
N ARG A 514 -7.22 3.89 -23.49
CA ARG A 514 -8.67 3.85 -23.22
C ARG A 514 -9.26 2.53 -23.72
N ARG A 515 -8.92 2.13 -24.94
CA ARG A 515 -9.37 0.85 -25.52
C ARG A 515 -8.94 -0.37 -24.70
N ILE A 516 -7.79 -0.30 -24.04
CA ILE A 516 -7.30 -1.37 -23.17
C ILE A 516 -8.23 -1.54 -21.97
N TYR A 517 -8.52 -0.44 -21.25
CA TYR A 517 -9.45 -0.48 -20.12
C TYR A 517 -10.86 -0.92 -20.53
N GLU A 518 -11.36 -0.44 -21.66
CA GLU A 518 -12.67 -0.86 -22.18
C GLU A 518 -12.71 -2.35 -22.56
N ALA A 519 -11.63 -2.90 -23.11
CA ALA A 519 -11.54 -4.33 -23.44
C ALA A 519 -11.51 -5.21 -22.18
N ILE A 520 -10.77 -4.79 -21.15
CA ILE A 520 -10.72 -5.49 -19.86
C ILE A 520 -12.07 -5.43 -19.15
N LYS A 521 -12.69 -4.25 -19.08
CA LYS A 521 -14.02 -4.06 -18.45
C LYS A 521 -15.13 -4.85 -19.14
N LYS A 522 -14.98 -5.21 -20.42
CA LYS A 522 -15.94 -6.07 -21.15
C LYS A 522 -15.72 -7.57 -20.91
N SER A 523 -14.52 -7.94 -20.46
CA SER A 523 -14.08 -9.33 -20.34
C SER A 523 -14.11 -9.86 -18.90
N GLY A 524 -14.09 -8.96 -17.91
CA GLY A 524 -14.38 -9.23 -16.50
C GLY A 524 -15.84 -8.94 -16.17
#